data_AF-A0A932J6X3-F1
#
_entry.id   AF-A0A932J6X3-F1
#
_cell.length_a   1.000
_cell.length_b   1.000
_cell.length_c   1.000
_cell.angle_alpha   90.00
_cell.angle_beta   90.00
_cell.angle_gamma   90.00
#
_symmetry.space_group_name_H-M   'P 1'
#
loop_
_entity.id
_entity.type
_entity.pdbx_description
1 polymer ?
#
loop_
_entity_poly.entity_id
_entity_poly.type
_entity_poly.pdbx_seq_one_letter_code
_entity_poly.pdbx_strand_id
1 'polypeptide(L)'
;MEESNENASTLMWVAVIGGLLCICLAGGLAMAGAGAFIFTRTGTSLPLPFLFTPTPAIPPTFTPIPVQSDAPLYREDFDSEGSWSTFDDETGRAVVAGGALRVEASQPQVVSWARPGQEFDNFDLTVTAGVVDGPTNATYGVFLRVVDVGHYYYLQLSGEGSWSFYRYEEPNWITLVDFA
;
A
#
# COMPACT_ATOMS: atom_id res chain seq x y z
N MET A 1 36.99 -24.66 19.46
CA MET A 1 37.10 -23.20 19.64
C MET A 1 36.43 -22.58 18.43
N GLU A 2 35.09 -22.60 18.29
CA GLU A 2 34.08 -22.07 19.25
C GLU A 2 34.56 -20.71 19.78
N GLU A 3 33.95 -19.58 19.45
CA GLU A 3 32.54 -19.26 19.70
C GLU A 3 32.05 -18.09 18.80
N SER A 4 30.79 -18.20 18.36
CA SER A 4 29.74 -17.16 18.44
C SER A 4 30.10 -15.70 18.11
N ASN A 5 29.58 -15.24 16.97
CA ASN A 5 29.11 -13.88 16.74
C ASN A 5 27.97 -13.97 15.71
N GLU A 6 26.81 -14.38 16.20
CA GLU A 6 25.53 -14.04 15.60
C GLU A 6 25.29 -12.57 15.96
N ASN A 7 25.11 -11.67 14.99
CA ASN A 7 24.39 -10.39 15.06
C ASN A 7 24.51 -9.64 13.71
N ALA A 8 23.38 -9.08 13.25
CA ALA A 8 23.19 -8.25 12.05
C ALA A 8 23.04 -9.04 10.72
N SER A 9 21.87 -9.56 10.35
CA SER A 9 20.59 -8.87 10.10
C SER A 9 20.62 -7.72 9.07
N THR A 10 21.61 -7.68 8.19
CA THR A 10 21.64 -6.69 7.10
C THR A 10 22.35 -7.32 5.91
N LEU A 11 21.62 -7.66 4.85
CA LEU A 11 22.05 -7.85 3.44
C LEU A 11 21.06 -8.76 2.69
N MET A 12 19.76 -8.56 2.88
CA MET A 12 18.74 -9.12 1.98
C MET A 12 18.18 -8.00 1.10
N TRP A 13 19.06 -7.39 0.30
CA TRP A 13 18.67 -6.74 -0.95
C TRP A 13 18.80 -7.79 -2.05
N VAL A 14 17.86 -8.74 -2.08
CA VAL A 14 17.67 -9.59 -3.25
C VAL A 14 16.23 -9.36 -3.68
N ALA A 15 16.07 -8.49 -4.69
CA ALA A 15 14.86 -8.41 -5.47
C ALA A 15 14.62 -9.79 -6.12
N VAL A 16 13.77 -10.60 -5.50
CA VAL A 16 13.18 -11.78 -6.13
C VAL A 16 11.69 -11.54 -6.17
N ILE A 17 11.20 -11.02 -7.29
CA ILE A 17 9.81 -11.27 -7.67
C ILE A 17 9.87 -12.34 -8.75
N GLY A 18 9.77 -13.59 -8.27
CA GLY A 18 9.60 -14.75 -9.12
C GLY A 18 8.22 -14.69 -9.77
N GLY A 19 8.21 -14.75 -11.09
CA GLY A 19 7.04 -15.24 -11.81
C GLY A 19 6.75 -16.68 -11.39
N LEU A 20 5.51 -16.98 -11.03
CA LEU A 20 5.03 -18.35 -11.08
C LEU A 20 3.67 -18.42 -11.76
N LEU A 21 3.79 -18.84 -13.02
CA LEU A 21 2.77 -19.26 -13.96
C LEU A 21 2.04 -20.52 -13.46
N CYS A 22 0.76 -20.63 -13.83
CA CYS A 22 -0.12 -21.80 -13.85
C CYS A 22 0.50 -23.19 -13.70
N ILE A 23 -0.01 -24.00 -12.76
CA ILE A 23 -0.30 -25.43 -12.99
C ILE A 23 -1.63 -25.81 -12.32
N CYS A 24 -2.69 -25.84 -13.12
CA CYS A 24 -3.77 -26.80 -12.92
C CYS A 24 -3.24 -28.18 -13.33
N LEU A 25 -3.45 -29.22 -12.52
CA LEU A 25 -4.08 -30.49 -12.93
C LEU A 25 -4.01 -31.58 -11.85
N ALA A 26 -5.20 -32.14 -11.61
CA ALA A 26 -5.51 -33.55 -11.38
C ALA A 26 -5.08 -34.24 -10.06
N GLY A 27 -6.10 -34.70 -9.32
CA GLY A 27 -5.96 -35.70 -8.27
C GLY A 27 -7.28 -36.00 -7.58
N GLY A 28 -8.24 -36.60 -8.30
CA GLY A 28 -9.43 -37.19 -7.68
C GLY A 28 -9.15 -38.59 -7.15
N LEU A 29 -9.78 -38.99 -6.04
CA LEU A 29 -10.34 -40.34 -5.89
C LEU A 29 -11.37 -40.43 -4.75
N ALA A 30 -12.35 -41.28 -5.00
CA ALA A 30 -13.60 -41.51 -4.28
C ALA A 30 -13.48 -42.11 -2.88
N MET A 31 -14.53 -41.94 -2.06
CA MET A 31 -15.12 -43.03 -1.26
C MET A 31 -16.61 -42.76 -1.02
N ALA A 32 -17.44 -43.74 -1.40
CA ALA A 32 -18.84 -43.83 -1.04
C ALA A 32 -19.00 -44.32 0.41
N GLY A 33 -20.00 -43.82 1.12
CA GLY A 33 -20.37 -44.28 2.45
C GLY A 33 -21.79 -43.83 2.80
N ALA A 34 -22.78 -44.66 2.46
CA ALA A 34 -24.14 -44.50 2.92
C ALA A 34 -24.21 -44.77 4.43
N GLY A 35 -24.69 -43.80 5.20
CA GLY A 35 -24.97 -43.95 6.62
C GLY A 35 -26.13 -43.06 7.01
N ALA A 36 -27.33 -43.63 7.03
CA ALA A 36 -28.52 -42.97 7.55
C ALA A 36 -28.39 -42.82 9.07
N PHE A 37 -27.83 -41.70 9.51
CA PHE A 37 -27.81 -41.31 10.91
C PHE A 37 -29.10 -40.53 11.24
N ILE A 38 -30.00 -41.19 11.97
CA ILE A 38 -31.14 -40.53 12.60
C ILE A 38 -30.57 -39.66 13.73
N PHE A 39 -30.37 -38.37 13.43
CA PHE A 39 -30.07 -37.36 14.45
C PHE A 39 -31.34 -37.08 15.25
N THR A 40 -31.45 -37.71 16.41
CA THR A 40 -32.37 -37.24 17.45
C THR A 40 -31.83 -35.90 17.97
N ARG A 41 -32.53 -34.81 17.65
CA ARG A 41 -32.23 -33.49 18.23
C ARG A 41 -32.51 -33.52 19.72
N THR A 42 -31.50 -33.82 20.52
CA THR A 42 -31.49 -33.44 21.94
C THR A 42 -31.26 -31.93 21.99
N GLY A 43 -32.35 -31.18 22.12
CA GLY A 43 -32.31 -29.74 22.33
C GLY A 43 -31.62 -29.43 23.65
N THR A 44 -30.33 -29.13 23.59
CA THR A 44 -29.60 -28.52 24.71
C THR A 44 -30.01 -27.05 24.76
N SER A 45 -30.82 -26.68 25.74
CA SER A 45 -31.15 -25.28 26.00
C SER A 45 -29.89 -24.56 26.49
N LEU A 46 -29.27 -23.78 25.59
CA LEU A 46 -28.20 -22.88 25.96
C LEU A 46 -28.76 -21.82 26.93
N PRO A 47 -28.05 -21.46 28.01
CA PRO A 47 -28.42 -20.31 28.80
C PRO A 47 -28.46 -19.08 27.90
N LEU A 48 -29.41 -18.18 28.17
CA LEU A 48 -29.72 -16.97 27.40
C LEU A 48 -28.46 -16.27 26.87
N PRO A 49 -28.48 -15.73 25.64
CA PRO A 49 -27.35 -14.95 25.14
C PRO A 49 -27.12 -13.78 26.10
N PHE A 50 -25.89 -13.63 26.57
CA PHE A 50 -25.47 -12.42 27.25
C PHE A 50 -25.83 -11.23 26.35
N LEU A 51 -26.76 -10.40 26.81
CA LEU A 51 -27.05 -9.12 26.20
C LEU A 51 -25.79 -8.26 26.41
N PHE A 52 -24.82 -8.36 25.51
CA PHE A 52 -23.78 -7.36 25.40
C PHE A 52 -24.50 -6.08 24.97
N THR A 53 -24.69 -5.14 25.89
CA THR A 53 -25.02 -3.77 25.51
C THR A 53 -23.89 -3.30 24.59
N PRO A 54 -24.17 -2.89 23.33
CA PRO A 54 -23.11 -2.36 22.49
C PRO A 54 -22.49 -1.19 23.23
N THR A 55 -21.19 -1.29 23.52
CA THR A 55 -20.44 -0.15 24.06
C THR A 55 -20.67 1.01 23.09
N PRO A 56 -21.13 2.19 23.56
CA PRO A 56 -21.26 3.33 22.68
C PRO A 56 -19.89 3.58 22.04
N ALA A 57 -19.80 3.43 20.72
CA ALA A 57 -18.61 3.78 19.98
C ALA A 57 -18.32 5.25 20.26
N ILE A 58 -17.19 5.55 20.91
CA ILE A 58 -16.77 6.93 21.13
C ILE A 58 -16.62 7.53 19.73
N PRO A 59 -17.43 8.55 19.35
CA PRO A 59 -17.27 9.19 18.05
C PRO A 59 -15.84 9.73 17.97
N PRO A 60 -15.16 9.63 16.81
CA PRO A 60 -13.81 10.13 16.66
C PRO A 60 -13.81 11.60 17.09
N THR A 61 -13.08 11.90 18.17
CA THR A 61 -12.92 13.27 18.61
C THR A 61 -12.00 13.93 17.59
N PHE A 62 -12.53 14.86 16.81
CA PHE A 62 -11.70 15.73 15.98
C PHE A 62 -10.74 16.46 16.92
N THR A 63 -9.47 16.06 16.91
CA THR A 63 -8.44 16.81 17.60
C THR A 63 -8.31 18.14 16.84
N PRO A 64 -8.46 19.30 17.50
CA PRO A 64 -8.29 20.57 16.83
C PRO A 64 -6.89 20.57 16.20
N ILE A 65 -6.82 20.90 14.91
CA ILE A 65 -5.54 21.05 14.21
C ILE A 65 -4.76 22.10 15.02
N PRO A 66 -3.59 21.75 15.63
CA PRO A 66 -2.77 22.74 16.29
C PRO A 66 -2.50 23.86 15.29
N VAL A 67 -2.63 25.12 15.70
CA VAL A 67 -2.32 26.29 14.87
C VAL A 67 -0.95 26.05 14.24
N GLN A 68 -0.95 25.76 12.94
CA GLN A 68 0.27 25.45 12.21
C GLN A 68 1.18 26.67 12.28
N SER A 69 2.45 26.42 12.54
CA SER A 69 3.50 27.35 12.12
C SER A 69 3.32 27.60 10.62
N ASP A 70 3.44 28.85 10.14
CA ASP A 70 3.39 29.16 8.70
C ASP A 70 4.47 28.41 7.89
N ALA A 71 5.51 27.88 8.56
CA ALA A 71 6.53 27.06 7.94
C ALA A 71 6.14 25.56 7.92
N PRO A 72 6.24 24.89 6.76
CA PRO A 72 5.96 23.46 6.66
C PRO A 72 7.01 22.62 7.39
N LEU A 73 6.62 21.44 7.86
CA LEU A 73 7.54 20.46 8.49
C LEU A 73 8.65 20.01 7.52
N TYR A 74 8.33 19.99 6.23
CA TYR A 74 9.24 19.66 5.14
C TYR A 74 8.80 20.36 3.86
N ARG A 75 9.77 20.86 3.10
CA ARG A 75 9.59 21.43 1.77
C ARG A 75 10.72 20.94 0.90
N GLU A 76 10.38 20.59 -0.33
CA GLU A 76 11.33 20.25 -1.38
C GLU A 76 10.98 21.06 -2.63
N ASP A 77 11.99 21.71 -3.20
CA ASP A 77 11.88 22.49 -4.43
C ASP A 77 12.71 21.86 -5.58
N PHE A 78 13.43 20.76 -5.30
CA PHE A 78 14.22 19.96 -6.24
C PHE A 78 15.35 20.73 -6.94
N ASP A 79 16.01 21.65 -6.21
CA ASP A 79 17.25 22.30 -6.63
C ASP A 79 18.45 21.32 -6.68
N SER A 80 18.34 20.19 -5.96
CA SER A 80 19.27 19.07 -5.98
C SER A 80 18.53 17.77 -5.60
N GLU A 81 19.20 16.61 -5.69
CA GLU A 81 18.61 15.33 -5.27
C GLU A 81 18.25 15.28 -3.78
N GLY A 82 19.02 15.94 -2.93
CA GLY A 82 18.76 16.01 -1.49
C GLY A 82 18.67 14.62 -0.85
N SER A 83 17.56 14.36 -0.17
CA SER A 83 17.27 13.08 0.50
C SER A 83 16.37 12.15 -0.32
N TRP A 84 16.00 12.54 -1.54
CA TRP A 84 15.14 11.72 -2.39
C TRP A 84 15.88 10.54 -2.98
N SER A 85 15.24 9.38 -2.98
CA SER A 85 15.76 8.20 -3.68
C SER A 85 15.72 8.41 -5.19
N THR A 86 16.86 8.27 -5.85
CA THR A 86 16.98 8.19 -7.32
C THR A 86 17.33 6.77 -7.75
N PHE A 87 16.89 6.37 -8.94
CA PHE A 87 17.16 5.05 -9.50
C PHE A 87 17.05 5.09 -11.03
N ASP A 88 17.68 4.11 -11.68
CA ASP A 88 17.60 3.85 -13.13
C ASP A 88 17.79 2.34 -13.31
N ASP A 89 16.70 1.63 -13.56
CA ASP A 89 16.66 0.18 -13.68
C ASP A 89 15.57 -0.30 -14.65
N GLU A 90 15.34 -1.60 -14.71
CA GLU A 90 14.37 -2.21 -15.64
C GLU A 90 12.91 -1.78 -15.37
N THR A 91 12.59 -1.32 -14.16
CA THR A 91 11.23 -0.92 -13.76
C THR A 91 10.93 0.52 -14.14
N GLY A 92 11.96 1.36 -14.23
CA GLY A 92 11.80 2.78 -14.48
C GLY A 92 13.01 3.61 -14.09
N ARG A 93 12.77 4.91 -13.94
CA ARG A 93 13.79 5.87 -13.55
C ARG A 93 13.19 6.96 -12.65
N ALA A 94 13.91 7.35 -11.61
CA ALA A 94 13.64 8.56 -10.84
C ALA A 94 14.90 9.43 -10.76
N VAL A 95 14.80 10.68 -11.23
CA VAL A 95 15.92 11.63 -11.28
C VAL A 95 15.45 13.05 -10.99
N VAL A 96 16.26 13.85 -10.32
CA VAL A 96 16.01 15.30 -10.19
C VAL A 96 16.56 16.03 -11.40
N ALA A 97 15.68 16.65 -12.19
CA ALA A 97 16.06 17.37 -13.39
C ALA A 97 15.08 18.52 -13.70
N GLY A 98 15.65 19.72 -13.86
CA GLY A 98 14.90 20.93 -14.21
C GLY A 98 13.96 21.41 -13.10
N GLY A 99 14.42 21.39 -11.84
CA GLY A 99 13.62 21.84 -10.68
C GLY A 99 12.45 20.92 -10.34
N ALA A 100 12.54 19.64 -10.70
CA ALA A 100 11.50 18.65 -10.43
C ALA A 100 12.10 17.24 -10.31
N LEU A 101 11.48 16.40 -9.49
CA LEU A 101 11.64 14.97 -9.57
C LEU A 101 10.88 14.42 -10.78
N ARG A 102 11.61 13.79 -11.71
CA ARG A 102 11.08 13.10 -12.87
C ARG A 102 10.99 11.62 -12.53
N VAL A 103 9.79 11.06 -12.56
CA VAL A 103 9.56 9.62 -12.37
C VAL A 103 9.01 9.06 -13.66
N GLU A 104 9.66 8.03 -14.18
CA GLU A 104 9.34 7.34 -15.42
C GLU A 104 9.09 5.87 -15.11
N ALA A 105 7.95 5.34 -15.55
CA ALA A 105 7.66 3.91 -15.48
C ALA A 105 7.95 3.28 -16.85
N SER A 106 8.87 2.32 -16.90
CA SER A 106 9.30 1.69 -18.16
C SER A 106 8.51 0.42 -18.50
N GLN A 107 7.71 -0.09 -17.55
CA GLN A 107 6.91 -1.30 -17.74
C GLN A 107 5.40 -1.02 -17.58
N PRO A 108 4.54 -1.62 -18.42
CA PRO A 108 3.11 -1.56 -18.23
C PRO A 108 2.70 -2.15 -16.87
N GLN A 109 1.71 -1.55 -16.23
CA GLN A 109 1.13 -2.02 -14.97
C GLN A 109 2.10 -2.04 -13.77
N VAL A 110 3.29 -1.46 -13.90
CA VAL A 110 4.22 -1.22 -12.79
C VAL A 110 4.12 0.24 -12.40
N VAL A 111 4.07 0.51 -11.09
CA VAL A 111 4.15 1.87 -10.56
C VAL A 111 5.58 2.13 -10.12
N SER A 112 6.27 3.02 -10.80
CA SER A 112 7.57 3.56 -10.38
C SER A 112 7.36 4.67 -9.35
N TRP A 113 8.20 4.70 -8.32
CA TRP A 113 8.04 5.64 -7.20
C TRP A 113 9.36 5.94 -6.51
N ALA A 114 9.42 7.09 -5.84
CA ALA A 114 10.55 7.54 -5.06
C ALA A 114 10.06 8.16 -3.74
N ARG A 115 10.92 8.23 -2.73
CA ARG A 115 10.59 8.75 -1.41
C ARG A 115 11.65 9.73 -0.88
N PRO A 116 11.27 10.71 -0.04
CA PRO A 116 12.19 11.71 0.51
C PRO A 116 13.08 11.21 1.66
N GLY A 117 12.92 9.96 2.10
CA GLY A 117 13.60 9.45 3.30
C GLY A 117 13.16 10.13 4.61
N GLN A 118 11.98 10.75 4.61
CA GLN A 118 11.36 11.40 5.77
C GLN A 118 10.09 10.64 6.17
N GLU A 119 9.76 10.67 7.46
CA GLU A 119 8.55 10.06 8.01
C GLU A 119 7.75 11.08 8.81
N PHE A 120 6.44 11.09 8.61
CA PHE A 120 5.49 11.99 9.26
C PHE A 120 4.20 11.25 9.60
N ASP A 121 3.64 11.50 10.79
CA ASP A 121 2.40 10.83 11.24
C ASP A 121 1.13 11.51 10.71
N ASN A 122 0.90 12.75 11.14
CA ASN A 122 -0.23 13.59 10.76
C ASN A 122 0.30 14.87 10.13
N PHE A 123 -0.16 15.17 8.93
CA PHE A 123 0.33 16.28 8.13
C PHE A 123 -0.72 16.72 7.12
N ASP A 124 -0.61 17.96 6.66
CA ASP A 124 -1.22 18.42 5.43
C ASP A 124 -0.18 18.36 4.31
N LEU A 125 -0.56 17.83 3.15
CA LEU A 125 0.32 17.66 2.00
C LEU A 125 -0.13 18.54 0.84
N THR A 126 0.80 19.32 0.30
CA THR A 126 0.61 20.05 -0.96
C THR A 126 1.71 19.63 -1.92
N VAL A 127 1.34 19.20 -3.13
CA VAL A 127 2.26 18.78 -4.19
C VAL A 127 1.83 19.43 -5.50
N THR A 128 2.81 19.95 -6.25
CA THR A 128 2.61 20.33 -7.65
C THR A 128 3.21 19.25 -8.53
N ALA A 129 2.37 18.54 -9.28
CA ALA A 129 2.79 17.44 -10.15
C ALA A 129 1.92 17.41 -11.43
N GLY A 130 2.43 16.75 -12.48
CA GLY A 130 1.70 16.57 -13.73
C GLY A 130 2.42 15.59 -14.67
N VAL A 131 1.68 15.07 -15.64
CA VAL A 131 2.25 14.23 -16.71
C VAL A 131 3.01 15.12 -17.68
N VAL A 132 4.27 14.74 -17.96
CA VAL A 132 5.15 15.48 -18.88
C VAL A 132 5.21 14.80 -20.24
N ASP A 133 5.28 13.47 -20.23
CA ASP A 133 5.35 12.61 -21.41
C ASP A 133 4.69 11.26 -21.08
N GLY A 134 4.39 10.49 -22.11
CA GLY A 134 3.76 9.18 -22.01
C GLY A 134 2.36 9.12 -22.64
N PRO A 135 1.66 8.00 -22.46
CA PRO A 135 0.35 7.80 -23.07
C PRO A 135 -0.72 8.70 -22.42
N THR A 136 -1.76 9.05 -23.17
CA THR A 136 -2.83 9.96 -22.70
C THR A 136 -3.59 9.44 -21.48
N ASN A 137 -3.61 8.12 -21.28
CA ASN A 137 -4.22 7.47 -20.11
C ASN A 137 -3.21 7.21 -18.98
N ALA A 138 -2.03 7.82 -19.00
CA ALA A 138 -1.09 7.74 -17.89
C ALA A 138 -1.71 8.35 -16.63
N THR A 139 -1.35 7.76 -15.49
CA THR A 139 -1.76 8.24 -14.18
C THR A 139 -0.54 8.40 -13.29
N TYR A 140 -0.63 9.30 -12.33
CA TYR A 140 0.44 9.65 -11.40
C TYR A 140 -0.17 9.95 -10.05
N GLY A 141 0.64 10.07 -9.00
CA GLY A 141 0.08 10.25 -7.68
C GLY A 141 1.09 10.26 -6.56
N VAL A 142 0.56 10.18 -5.34
CA VAL A 142 1.36 10.14 -4.12
C VAL A 142 1.02 8.91 -3.30
N PHE A 143 2.07 8.26 -2.79
CA PHE A 143 1.93 7.23 -1.77
C PHE A 143 1.98 7.84 -0.39
N LEU A 144 1.09 7.39 0.50
CA LEU A 144 0.95 7.89 1.86
C LEU A 144 0.99 6.74 2.85
N ARG A 145 1.58 6.98 4.03
CA ARG A 145 1.68 6.02 5.13
C ARG A 145 2.19 4.65 4.66
N VAL A 146 3.26 4.67 3.88
CA VAL A 146 3.93 3.46 3.37
C VAL A 146 4.60 2.77 4.55
N VAL A 147 4.13 1.56 4.88
CA VAL A 147 4.78 0.70 5.88
C VAL A 147 5.80 -0.20 5.19
N ASP A 148 5.40 -0.79 4.07
CA ASP A 148 6.21 -1.62 3.19
C ASP A 148 5.60 -1.63 1.79
N VAL A 149 6.15 -2.44 0.87
CA VAL A 149 5.68 -2.57 -0.51
C VAL A 149 4.30 -3.22 -0.65
N GLY A 150 3.77 -3.81 0.42
CA GLY A 150 2.45 -4.45 0.48
C GLY A 150 1.38 -3.63 1.20
N HIS A 151 1.75 -2.54 1.87
CA HIS A 151 0.86 -1.77 2.74
C HIS A 151 1.08 -0.25 2.62
N TYR A 152 0.17 0.41 1.91
CA TYR A 152 0.19 1.86 1.71
C TYR A 152 -1.17 2.41 1.25
N TYR A 153 -1.32 3.72 1.28
CA TYR A 153 -2.38 4.42 0.56
C TYR A 153 -1.84 5.04 -0.72
N TYR A 154 -2.68 5.11 -1.76
CA TYR A 154 -2.32 5.70 -3.04
C TYR A 154 -3.41 6.67 -3.50
N LEU A 155 -3.05 7.95 -3.59
CA LEU A 155 -3.86 8.98 -4.25
C LEU A 155 -3.41 9.08 -5.69
N GLN A 156 -4.27 8.67 -6.62
CA GLN A 156 -3.99 8.59 -8.05
C GLN A 156 -4.75 9.69 -8.78
N LEU A 157 -4.11 10.28 -9.78
CA LEU A 157 -4.65 11.32 -10.65
C LEU A 157 -4.47 10.93 -12.11
N SER A 158 -5.46 11.27 -12.93
CA SER A 158 -5.35 11.24 -14.39
C SER A 158 -4.71 12.54 -14.90
N GLY A 159 -4.21 12.52 -16.14
CA GLY A 159 -3.74 13.74 -16.82
C GLY A 159 -4.84 14.80 -17.02
N GLU A 160 -6.12 14.42 -16.92
CA GLU A 160 -7.28 15.30 -17.11
C GLU A 160 -7.81 15.90 -15.78
N GLY A 161 -7.24 15.50 -14.64
CA GLY A 161 -7.60 16.04 -13.33
C GLY A 161 -8.65 15.24 -12.55
N SER A 162 -9.13 14.12 -13.07
CA SER A 162 -9.86 13.12 -12.28
C SER A 162 -8.93 12.42 -11.31
N TRP A 163 -9.46 11.94 -10.19
CA TRP A 163 -8.66 11.30 -9.14
C TRP A 163 -9.40 10.15 -8.49
N SER A 164 -8.65 9.26 -7.86
CA SER A 164 -9.13 8.13 -7.07
C SER A 164 -8.21 7.91 -5.86
N PHE A 165 -8.71 7.20 -4.86
CA PHE A 165 -7.97 6.94 -3.63
C PHE A 165 -8.11 5.48 -3.21
N TYR A 166 -6.97 4.83 -2.99
CA TYR A 166 -6.89 3.42 -2.67
C TYR A 166 -6.12 3.18 -1.38
N ARG A 167 -6.46 2.07 -0.72
CA ARG A 167 -5.57 1.38 0.21
C ARG A 167 -5.12 0.07 -0.44
N TYR A 168 -3.82 -0.16 -0.45
CA TYR A 168 -3.23 -1.43 -0.86
C TYR A 168 -2.88 -2.24 0.39
N GLU A 169 -3.38 -3.47 0.42
CA GLU A 169 -3.08 -4.48 1.43
C GLU A 169 -2.87 -5.79 0.67
N GLU A 170 -1.61 -6.11 0.34
CA GLU A 170 -1.26 -7.20 -0.57
C GLU A 170 -2.09 -8.47 -0.31
N PRO A 171 -2.72 -9.07 -1.35
CA PRO A 171 -2.73 -8.69 -2.77
C PRO A 171 -3.90 -7.77 -3.17
N ASN A 172 -4.60 -7.19 -2.20
CA ASN A 172 -5.88 -6.54 -2.41
C ASN A 172 -5.74 -5.02 -2.61
N TRP A 173 -6.40 -4.54 -3.66
CA TRP A 173 -6.70 -3.13 -3.84
C TRP A 173 -8.08 -2.83 -3.29
N ILE A 174 -8.14 -1.95 -2.29
CA ILE A 174 -9.38 -1.50 -1.68
C ILE A 174 -9.63 -0.06 -2.13
N THR A 175 -10.63 0.12 -2.98
CA THR A 175 -11.08 1.44 -3.44
C THR A 175 -11.77 2.16 -2.29
N LEU A 176 -11.20 3.28 -1.86
CA LEU A 176 -11.80 4.18 -0.88
C LEU A 176 -12.62 5.27 -1.57
N VAL A 177 -12.11 5.77 -2.70
CA VAL A 177 -12.79 6.66 -3.63
C VAL A 177 -12.50 6.19 -5.05
N ASP A 178 -13.55 5.98 -5.83
CA ASP A 178 -13.41 5.64 -7.25
C ASP A 178 -13.17 6.90 -8.09
N PHE A 179 -12.70 6.74 -9.32
CA PHE A 179 -12.46 7.86 -10.23
C PHE A 179 -13.73 8.72 -10.39
N ALA A 180 -13.60 9.98 -10.01
CA ALA A 180 -14.65 11.00 -10.08
C ALA A 180 -14.35 12.08 -11.12
#